data_AF-A0A4Y2QX53-F1
#
_entry.id   AF-A0A4Y2QX53-F1
#
_cell.length_a   1.000
_cell.length_b   1.000
_cell.length_c   1.000
_cell.angle_alpha   90.00
_cell.angle_beta   90.00
_cell.angle_gamma   90.00
#
_symmetry.space_group_name_H-M   'P 1'
#
loop_
_entity.id
_entity.type
_entity.pdbx_description
1 polymer ?
#
loop_
_entity_poly.entity_id
_entity_poly.type
_entity_poly.pdbx_seq_one_letter_code
_entity_poly.pdbx_strand_id
1 'polypeptide(L)' 'MKKISIPRLELLSCTIGARLAKATISELELEKIPIFYWSDSMNALYWIKRNENWATFVYNRVLEIRKLTNPED' A
#
# COMPACT_ATOMS: atom_id res chain seq x y z
N MET A 1 -19.42 -15.46 -6.22
CA MET A 1 -18.16 -14.77 -5.87
C MET A 1 -18.10 -13.44 -6.64
N LYS A 2 -17.89 -12.29 -5.99
CA LYS A 2 -17.75 -11.01 -6.71
C LYS A 2 -16.43 -11.03 -7.50
N LYS A 3 -16.48 -10.72 -8.80
CA LYS A 3 -15.27 -10.59 -9.62
C LYS A 3 -14.50 -9.34 -9.18
N ILE A 4 -13.29 -9.54 -8.65
CA ILE A 4 -12.34 -8.46 -8.36
C ILE A 4 -11.39 -8.39 -9.56
N SER A 5 -11.09 -7.18 -10.03
CA SER A 5 -10.15 -6.99 -11.13
C SER A 5 -8.71 -7.21 -10.66
N ILE A 6 -7.82 -7.61 -11.58
CA ILE A 6 -6.39 -7.79 -11.30
C ILE A 6 -5.78 -6.55 -10.62
N PRO A 7 -6.01 -5.30 -11.10
CA PRO A 7 -5.48 -4.11 -10.42
C PRO A 7 -5.92 -3.95 -8.97
N ARG A 8 -7.17 -4.34 -8.65
CA ARG A 8 -7.67 -4.28 -7.26
C ARG A 8 -7.03 -5.35 -6.37
N LEU A 9 -6.65 -6.50 -6.93
CA LEU A 9 -5.88 -7.52 -6.21
C LEU A 9 -4.43 -7.08 -6.01
N GLU A 10 -3.81 -6.45 -7.01
CA GLU A 10 -2.47 -5.87 -6.90
C GLU A 10 -2.43 -4.81 -5.79
N LEU A 11 -3.39 -3.88 -5.76
CA LEU A 11 -3.50 -2.89 -4.69
C LEU A 11 -3.72 -3.53 -3.31
N LEU A 12 -4.54 -4.59 -3.24
CA LEU A 12 -4.75 -5.34 -2.00
C LEU A 12 -3.47 -6.01 -1.52
N SER A 13 -2.65 -6.53 -2.43
CA SER A 13 -1.32 -7.07 -2.11
C SER A 13 -0.45 -6.01 -1.45
N CYS A 14 -0.38 -4.79 -2.03
CA CYS A 14 0.35 -3.67 -1.43
C CYS A 14 -0.19 -3.30 -0.04
N THR A 15 -1.51 -3.30 0.18
CA THR A 15 -2.10 -3.04 1.50
C THR A 15 -1.67 -4.09 2.54
N ILE A 16 -1.69 -5.37 2.17
CA ILE A 16 -1.27 -6.45 3.07
C ILE A 16 0.23 -6.34 3.37
N GLY A 17 1.05 -6.06 2.34
CA GLY A 17 2.49 -5.82 2.50
C GLY A 17 2.80 -4.67 3.45
N ALA A 18 2.08 -3.55 3.34
CA ALA A 18 2.25 -2.40 4.25
C ALA A 18 1.91 -2.75 5.71
N ARG A 19 0.83 -3.52 5.94
CA ARG A 19 0.46 -4.00 7.29
C ARG A 19 1.51 -4.93 7.87
N LEU A 20 1.98 -5.88 7.07
CA LEU A 20 3.02 -6.82 7.48
C LEU A 20 4.30 -6.08 7.84
N ALA A 21 4.75 -5.18 6.97
CA ALA A 21 5.95 -4.38 7.24
C ALA A 21 5.80 -3.57 8.53
N LYS A 22 4.66 -2.89 8.74
CA LYS A 22 4.42 -2.13 9.98
C LYS A 22 4.51 -3.02 11.23
N ALA A 23 3.91 -4.21 11.19
CA ALA A 23 3.99 -5.16 12.29
C ALA A 23 5.45 -5.60 12.54
N THR A 24 6.15 -6.04 11.49
CA THR A 24 7.54 -6.50 11.59
C THR A 24 8.49 -5.40 12.09
N ILE A 25 8.35 -4.16 11.59
CA ILE A 25 9.17 -3.02 12.03
C ILE A 25 8.97 -2.77 13.53
N SER A 26 7.71 -2.81 13.99
CA SER A 26 7.36 -2.56 15.38
C SER A 26 7.86 -3.66 16.33
N GLU A 27 7.72 -4.93 15.94
CA GLU A 27 8.11 -6.07 16.78
C GLU A 27 9.64 -6.24 16.88
N LEU A 28 10.36 -5.75 15.86
CA LEU A 28 11.82 -5.85 15.79
C LEU A 28 12.54 -4.53 16.13
N GLU A 29 11.80 -3.49 16.54
CA GLU A 29 12.33 -2.16 16.88
C GLU A 29 13.19 -1.53 15.76
N LEU A 30 12.75 -1.65 14.49
CA LEU A 30 13.49 -1.23 13.30
C LEU A 30 13.10 0.18 12.79
N GLU A 31 12.41 1.00 13.58
CA GLU A 31 11.85 2.29 13.14
C GLU A 31 12.90 3.29 12.62
N LYS A 32 14.16 3.11 12.99
CA LYS A 32 15.27 3.99 12.58
C LYS A 32 15.96 3.56 11.29
N ILE A 33 15.57 2.42 10.72
CA ILE A 33 16.17 1.90 9.49
C ILE A 33 15.33 2.37 8.30
N PRO A 34 15.96 2.86 7.21
CA PRO A 34 15.23 3.19 5.99
C PRO A 34 14.51 1.96 5.42
N ILE A 35 13.21 2.09 5.15
CA ILE A 35 12.39 1.01 4.58
C ILE A 35 11.86 1.44 3.22
N PHE A 36 12.09 0.60 2.21
CA PHE A 36 11.62 0.84 0.85
C PHE A 36 10.62 -0.24 0.42
N TYR A 37 9.54 0.18 -0.23
CA TYR A 37 8.48 -0.69 -0.71
C TYR A 37 8.50 -0.76 -2.24
N TRP A 38 8.50 -1.98 -2.77
CA TRP A 38 8.58 -2.23 -4.21
C TRP A 38 7.35 -2.98 -4.71
N SER A 39 6.91 -2.63 -5.92
CA SER A 39 5.84 -3.33 -6.63
C SER A 39 6.10 -3.22 -8.12
N ASP A 40 5.81 -4.27 -8.88
CA ASP A 40 5.85 -4.30 -10.34
C ASP A 40 4.51 -3.88 -10.97
N SER A 41 3.44 -3.74 -10.17
CA SER A 41 2.15 -3.27 -10.63
C SER A 41 2.17 -1.75 -10.85
N MET A 42 2.24 -1.36 -12.13
CA MET A 42 2.11 0.03 -12.55
C MET A 42 0.77 0.64 -12.09
N ASN A 43 -0.32 -0.14 -12.10
CA ASN A 43 -1.64 0.33 -11.66
C ASN A 43 -1.67 0.64 -10.15
N ALA A 44 -1.13 -0.27 -9.33
CA ALA A 44 -1.07 -0.07 -7.89
C ALA A 44 -0.17 1.13 -7.55
N LEU A 45 1.01 1.22 -8.17
CA LEU A 45 1.92 2.36 -7.99
C LEU A 45 1.27 3.69 -8.41
N TYR A 46 0.55 3.71 -9.54
CA TYR A 46 -0.15 4.89 -10.02
C TYR A 46 -1.17 5.38 -8.99
N TRP A 47 -2.01 4.49 -8.46
CA TRP A 47 -2.99 4.85 -7.43
C TRP A 47 -2.33 5.30 -6.11
N ILE A 48 -1.26 4.62 -5.68
CA ILE A 48 -0.56 4.93 -4.44
C ILE A 48 0.14 6.30 -4.52
N LYS A 49 0.73 6.65 -5.66
CA LYS A 49 1.51 7.89 -5.83
C LYS A 49 0.65 9.12 -6.15
N ARG A 50 -0.59 8.96 -6.63
CA ARG A 50 -1.44 10.09 -7.03
C ARG A 50 -2.61 10.33 -6.11
N ASN A 51 -2.95 11.60 -5.89
CA ASN A 51 -4.07 12.00 -5.06
C ASN A 51 -5.23 12.50 -5.95
N GLU A 52 -6.03 11.56 -6.47
CA GLU A 52 -7.20 11.85 -7.29
C GLU A 52 -8.48 11.25 -6.66
N ASN A 53 -9.64 11.61 -7.21
CA ASN A 53 -10.92 11.10 -6.73
C ASN A 53 -11.15 9.66 -7.24
N TRP A 54 -10.72 8.69 -6.43
CA TRP A 54 -10.91 7.26 -6.71
C TRP A 54 -12.22 6.71 -6.16
N ALA A 55 -12.67 5.59 -6.72
CA ALA A 55 -13.73 4.79 -6.12
C ALA A 55 -13.32 4.32 -4.70
N THR A 56 -14.30 4.20 -3.80
CA THR A 56 -14.11 3.93 -2.36
C THR A 56 -13.14 2.78 -2.06
N PHE A 57 -13.18 1.69 -2.84
CA PHE A 57 -12.26 0.56 -2.66
C PHE A 57 -10.78 0.97 -2.80
N VAL A 58 -10.45 1.72 -3.85
CA VAL A 58 -9.09 2.17 -4.14
C VAL A 58 -8.70 3.26 -3.15
N TYR A 59 -9.59 4.25 -2.95
CA TYR A 59 -9.35 5.35 -2.03
C TYR A 59 -9.00 4.87 -0.61
N ASN A 60 -9.81 3.99 -0.02
CA ASN A 60 -9.58 3.52 1.36
C ASN A 60 -8.25 2.78 1.51
N ARG A 61 -7.85 1.98 0.50
CA ARG A 61 -6.60 1.23 0.52
C ARG A 61 -5.37 2.10 0.29
N VAL A 62 -5.46 3.06 -0.63
CA VAL A 62 -4.40 4.06 -0.82
C VAL A 62 -4.20 4.88 0.45
N LEU A 63 -5.29 5.34 1.08
CA LEU A 63 -5.23 6.08 2.34
C LEU A 63 -4.57 5.25 3.45
N GLU A 64 -4.90 3.96 3.54
CA GLU A 64 -4.28 3.07 4.51
C GLU A 64 -2.79 2.86 4.24
N ILE A 65 -2.40 2.55 3.00
CA ILE A 65 -0.99 2.38 2.62
C ILE A 65 -0.21 3.62 3.01
N ARG A 66 -0.66 4.82 2.63
CA ARG A 66 -0.02 6.09 2.96
C ARG A 66 0.01 6.45 4.45
N LYS A 67 -0.82 5.81 5.29
CA LYS A 67 -0.76 5.98 6.75
C LYS A 67 0.23 5.02 7.39
N LEU A 68 0.39 3.83 6.81
CA LEU A 68 1.30 2.79 7.29
C LEU A 68 2.73 2.99 6.78
N THR A 69 2.86 3.60 5.60
CA THR A 69 4.13 3.94 4.96
C THR A 69 4.29 5.45 4.93
N ASN A 70 5.53 5.93 4.80
CA ASN A 70 5.77 7.33 4.48
C ASN A 70 5.74 7.49 2.94
N PRO A 71 4.82 8.27 2.35
CA PRO A 71 4.79 8.50 0.91
C PRO A 71 5.90 9.44 0.41
N GLU A 72 6.63 10.09 1.32
CA GLU A 72 7.74 11.00 1.00
C GLU A 72 9.13 10.33 1.16
N ASP A 73 9.19 9.08 1.63
CA ASP A 73 10.41 8.25 1.64
C ASP A 73 10.64 7.51 0.31
#